data_AF-A0A561BWI6-F1
#
_entry.id   AF-A0A561BWI6-F1
#
_cell.length_a   1.000
_cell.length_b   1.000
_cell.length_c   1.000
_cell.angle_alpha   90.00
_cell.angle_beta   90.00
_cell.angle_gamma   90.00
#
_symmetry.space_group_name_H-M   'P 1'
#
loop_
_entity.id
_entity.type
_entity.pdbx_description
1 polymer ?
#
loop_
_entity_poly.entity_id
_entity_poly.type
_entity_poly.pdbx_seq_one_letter_code
_entity_poly.pdbx_strand_id
1 'polypeptide(L)'
;MADLVTGPDGAVVDGVLRLGVEGTVGAAGYEVRSTATPEGLRYDVRTPDGSLVSWTAPGLGDQRTLVLGGARSGKSTEAERLLAGHPDTLYVATGGDGSADPEWADRIAIHRARRPSTWGLAETIDLVPLLAEPGPPLLIDCLTLWLARTMDAAEVWTDHGRVVMVERAIDELGTAWSVTPRKVVAVSNEVGTGIVPPDPGTRLYRDLMGRLNTTIAHHSTTVLWCVAGRVTTL
;
A
#
# COMPACT_ATOMS: atom_id res chain seq x y z
N MET A 1 6.73 -6.39 -29.56
CA MET A 1 6.64 -6.75 -28.12
C MET A 1 7.99 -6.43 -27.54
N ALA A 2 8.04 -5.57 -26.53
CA ALA A 2 9.29 -5.15 -25.89
C ALA A 2 9.72 -6.23 -24.89
N ASP A 3 10.92 -6.79 -25.05
CA ASP A 3 11.47 -7.79 -24.12
C ASP A 3 12.11 -7.09 -22.91
N LEU A 4 11.66 -7.43 -21.70
CA LEU A 4 12.18 -6.93 -20.43
C LEU A 4 13.25 -7.90 -19.91
N VAL A 5 14.50 -7.44 -19.77
CA VAL A 5 15.57 -8.22 -19.14
C VAL A 5 16.03 -7.51 -17.87
N THR A 6 15.89 -8.15 -16.71
CA THR A 6 16.27 -7.59 -15.41
C THR A 6 17.64 -8.11 -14.95
N GLY A 7 18.51 -7.21 -14.49
CA GLY A 7 19.79 -7.53 -13.85
C GLY A 7 20.08 -6.62 -12.65
N PRO A 8 21.16 -6.87 -11.88
CA PRO A 8 21.51 -6.08 -10.70
C PRO A 8 21.77 -4.58 -11.00
N ASP A 9 22.08 -4.25 -12.25
CA ASP A 9 22.36 -2.88 -12.71
C ASP A 9 21.13 -2.18 -13.35
N GLY A 10 19.95 -2.81 -13.34
CA GLY A 10 18.72 -2.23 -13.87
C GLY A 10 17.87 -3.13 -14.77
N ALA A 11 16.86 -2.54 -15.40
CA ALA A 11 15.95 -3.23 -16.32
C ALA A 11 16.18 -2.75 -17.77
N VAL A 12 16.34 -3.67 -18.71
CA VAL A 12 16.47 -3.37 -20.15
C VAL A 12 15.08 -3.44 -20.79
N VAL A 13 14.66 -2.38 -21.50
CA VAL A 13 13.45 -2.39 -22.34
C VAL A 13 13.84 -1.86 -23.73
N ASP A 14 13.54 -2.63 -24.78
CA ASP A 14 13.90 -2.31 -26.17
C ASP A 14 15.40 -2.05 -26.39
N GLY A 15 16.26 -2.76 -25.65
CA GLY A 15 17.72 -2.65 -25.75
C GLY A 15 18.34 -1.47 -24.99
N VAL A 16 17.55 -0.67 -24.28
CA VAL A 16 18.03 0.47 -23.47
C VAL A 16 18.02 0.12 -21.99
N LEU A 17 19.18 0.24 -21.34
CA LEU A 17 19.37 0.05 -19.90
C LEU A 17 18.60 1.14 -19.12
N ARG A 18 17.79 0.75 -18.13
CA ARG A 18 17.09 1.67 -17.21
C ARG A 18 17.59 1.46 -15.79
N LEU A 19 17.94 2.55 -15.11
CA LEU A 19 18.32 2.57 -13.69
C LEU A 19 17.08 2.66 -12.80
N GLY A 20 16.98 1.83 -11.77
CA GLY A 20 15.87 1.87 -10.80
C GLY A 20 16.01 2.94 -9.71
N VAL A 21 17.15 3.64 -9.67
CA VAL A 21 17.53 4.63 -8.65
C VAL A 21 18.27 5.77 -9.33
N GLU A 22 18.35 6.94 -8.69
CA GLU A 22 19.10 8.08 -9.20
C GLU A 22 20.58 7.75 -9.40
N GLY A 23 21.12 8.11 -10.58
CA GLY A 23 22.50 7.77 -10.95
C GLY A 23 22.74 7.78 -12.46
N THR A 24 23.97 7.48 -12.85
CA THR A 24 24.41 7.44 -14.25
C THR A 24 25.12 6.13 -14.55
N VAL A 25 24.78 5.48 -15.66
CA VAL A 25 25.46 4.27 -16.15
C VAL A 25 25.64 4.36 -17.67
N GLY A 26 26.76 3.81 -18.16
CA GLY A 26 27.04 3.66 -19.58
C GLY A 26 27.09 2.19 -19.99
N ALA A 27 26.47 1.85 -21.13
CA ALA A 27 26.51 0.50 -21.70
C ALA A 27 26.38 0.54 -23.23
N ALA A 28 27.21 -0.22 -23.95
CA ALA A 28 27.15 -0.37 -25.41
C ALA A 28 27.09 0.95 -26.22
N GLY A 29 27.75 2.02 -25.74
CA GLY A 29 27.75 3.34 -26.37
C GLY A 29 26.58 4.23 -26.01
N TYR A 30 25.66 3.77 -25.16
CA TYR A 30 24.60 4.57 -24.56
C TYR A 30 25.05 5.12 -23.21
N GLU A 31 24.65 6.34 -22.89
CA GLU A 31 24.81 6.96 -21.58
C GLU A 31 23.41 7.25 -21.03
N VAL A 32 23.08 6.64 -19.88
CA VAL A 32 21.77 6.76 -19.25
C VAL A 32 21.95 7.50 -17.93
N ARG A 33 21.36 8.68 -17.82
CA ARG A 33 21.22 9.40 -16.55
C ARG A 33 19.79 9.26 -16.06
N SER A 34 19.65 8.91 -14.80
CA SER A 34 18.37 8.90 -14.09
C SER A 34 18.38 9.96 -13.00
N THR A 35 17.29 10.73 -12.90
CA THR A 35 17.12 11.79 -11.90
C THR A 35 15.76 11.62 -11.24
N ALA A 36 15.73 11.65 -9.90
CA ALA A 36 14.46 11.67 -9.18
C ALA A 36 13.75 13.01 -9.42
N THR A 37 12.46 12.95 -9.76
CA THR A 37 11.58 14.10 -9.96
C THR A 37 10.26 13.88 -9.21
N PRO A 38 9.47 14.93 -8.95
CA PRO A 38 8.14 14.78 -8.35
C PRO A 38 7.19 13.87 -9.16
N GLU A 39 7.38 13.80 -10.47
CA GLU A 39 6.56 13.03 -11.42
C GLU A 39 7.09 11.59 -11.61
N GLY A 40 8.26 11.29 -11.05
CA GLY A 40 8.88 9.98 -11.16
C GLY A 40 10.39 9.97 -11.40
N LEU A 41 10.90 8.88 -11.97
CA LEU A 41 12.32 8.81 -12.34
C LEU A 41 12.43 9.29 -13.80
N ARG A 42 13.05 10.45 -13.99
CA ARG A 42 13.38 10.97 -15.32
C ARG A 42 14.61 10.25 -15.84
N TYR A 43 14.53 9.76 -17.07
CA TYR A 43 15.65 9.18 -17.79
C TYR A 43 16.04 10.12 -18.93
N ASP A 44 17.30 10.50 -18.96
CA ASP A 44 17.93 11.21 -20.07
C ASP A 44 18.96 10.24 -20.68
N VAL A 45 18.68 9.76 -21.90
CA VAL A 45 19.48 8.75 -22.59
C VAL A 45 20.14 9.35 -23.81
N ARG A 46 21.47 9.33 -23.81
CA ARG A 46 22.28 9.66 -24.98
C ARG A 46 22.60 8.38 -25.75
N THR A 47 22.22 8.34 -27.02
CA THR A 47 22.47 7.22 -27.94
C THR A 47 23.89 7.29 -28.52
N PRO A 48 24.43 6.20 -29.12
CA PRO A 48 25.76 6.19 -29.71
C PRO A 48 25.98 7.21 -30.82
N ASP A 49 24.91 7.59 -31.53
CA ASP A 49 24.93 8.64 -32.57
C ASP A 49 24.84 10.07 -32.01
N GLY A 50 24.80 10.23 -30.68
CA GLY A 50 24.77 11.51 -29.99
C GLY A 50 23.38 12.09 -29.76
N SER A 51 22.31 11.43 -30.21
CA SER A 51 20.94 11.88 -29.97
C SER A 51 20.58 11.79 -28.49
N LEU A 52 19.76 12.72 -27.99
CA LEU A 52 19.23 12.69 -26.63
C LEU A 52 17.75 12.35 -26.67
N VAL A 53 17.37 11.30 -25.97
CA VAL A 53 15.97 10.90 -25.74
C VAL A 53 15.70 11.01 -24.25
N SER A 54 14.66 11.78 -23.90
CA SER A 54 14.23 11.96 -22.52
C SER A 54 12.82 11.44 -22.34
N TRP A 55 12.60 10.71 -21.26
CA TRP A 55 11.25 10.37 -20.80
C TRP A 55 11.21 10.32 -19.28
N THR A 56 10.03 10.58 -18.71
CA THR A 56 9.78 10.34 -17.30
C THR A 56 9.03 9.02 -17.21
N ALA A 57 9.66 8.01 -16.61
CA ALA A 57 8.84 6.92 -16.09
C ALA A 57 8.24 7.42 -14.77
N PRO A 58 7.00 7.05 -14.43
CA PRO A 58 6.58 7.12 -13.04
C PRO A 58 7.70 6.49 -12.22
N GLY A 59 8.14 7.17 -11.17
CA GLY A 59 9.23 6.66 -10.35
C GLY A 59 8.75 5.38 -9.67
N LEU A 60 9.41 5.00 -8.61
CA LEU A 60 8.74 4.23 -7.56
C LEU A 60 7.58 5.06 -6.90
N GLY A 61 6.92 5.96 -7.62
CA GLY A 61 5.99 7.00 -7.18
C GLY A 61 4.62 6.50 -6.71
N ASP A 62 4.33 5.21 -6.87
CA ASP A 62 3.19 4.55 -6.22
C ASP A 62 3.66 3.39 -5.33
N GLN A 63 4.79 3.57 -4.64
CA GLN A 63 5.30 2.55 -3.72
C GLN A 63 4.41 2.45 -2.48
N ARG A 64 3.70 3.50 -2.09
CA ARG A 64 2.85 3.52 -0.89
C ARG A 64 1.52 4.19 -1.17
N THR A 65 0.53 3.39 -1.52
CA THR A 65 -0.82 3.89 -1.80
C THR A 65 -1.78 3.56 -0.67
N LEU A 66 -2.49 4.57 -0.16
CA LEU A 66 -3.60 4.39 0.76
C LEU A 66 -4.92 4.62 0.02
N VAL A 67 -5.83 3.64 0.06
CA VAL A 67 -7.18 3.74 -0.51
C VAL A 67 -8.20 3.87 0.62
N LEU A 68 -8.73 5.08 0.79
CA LEU A 68 -9.74 5.46 1.77
C LEU A 68 -11.15 5.42 1.18
N GLY A 69 -12.14 5.22 2.03
CA GLY A 69 -13.55 5.39 1.65
C GLY A 69 -14.51 4.72 2.61
N GLY A 70 -15.80 4.95 2.42
CA GLY A 70 -16.84 4.31 3.24
C GLY A 70 -16.90 2.79 3.08
N ALA A 71 -17.68 2.12 3.93
CA ALA A 71 -18.03 0.72 3.73
C ALA A 71 -18.72 0.53 2.37
N ARG A 72 -18.39 -0.54 1.66
CA ARG A 72 -18.93 -0.86 0.31
C ARG A 72 -18.73 0.23 -0.75
N SER A 73 -17.75 1.12 -0.58
CA SER A 73 -17.49 2.20 -1.55
C SER A 73 -16.81 1.74 -2.84
N GLY A 74 -16.20 0.54 -2.86
CA GLY A 74 -15.42 0.03 -3.99
C GLY A 74 -13.90 0.03 -3.78
N LYS A 75 -13.41 0.51 -2.62
CA LYS A 75 -11.96 0.64 -2.34
C LYS A 75 -11.12 -0.63 -2.47
N SER A 76 -11.61 -1.80 -2.04
CA SER A 76 -10.85 -3.06 -2.22
C SER A 76 -10.69 -3.42 -3.70
N THR A 77 -11.73 -3.19 -4.53
CA THR A 77 -11.65 -3.39 -5.99
C THR A 77 -10.60 -2.49 -6.62
N GLU A 78 -10.52 -1.23 -6.18
CA GLU A 78 -9.50 -0.31 -6.68
C GLU A 78 -8.09 -0.76 -6.24
N ALA A 79 -7.95 -1.16 -4.98
CA ALA A 79 -6.67 -1.64 -4.45
C ALA A 79 -6.17 -2.90 -5.18
N GLU A 80 -7.09 -3.82 -5.52
CA GLU A 80 -6.81 -4.97 -6.39
C GLU A 80 -6.35 -4.51 -7.79
N ARG A 81 -7.06 -3.55 -8.39
CA ARG A 81 -6.74 -3.02 -9.74
C ARG A 81 -5.33 -2.42 -9.79
N LEU A 82 -4.91 -1.70 -8.76
CA LEU A 82 -3.57 -1.10 -8.65
C LEU A 82 -2.45 -2.15 -8.63
N LEU A 83 -2.76 -3.39 -8.26
CA LEU A 83 -1.82 -4.51 -8.16
C LEU A 83 -2.06 -5.61 -9.20
N ALA A 84 -3.03 -5.44 -10.12
CA ALA A 84 -3.37 -6.46 -11.11
C ALA A 84 -2.19 -6.87 -12.02
N GLY A 85 -1.22 -5.97 -12.24
CA GLY A 85 0.02 -6.25 -12.99
C GLY A 85 1.10 -6.99 -12.19
N HIS A 86 0.86 -7.33 -10.92
CA HIS A 86 1.82 -7.95 -10.01
C HIS A 86 1.30 -9.32 -9.53
N PRO A 87 1.55 -10.40 -10.30
CA PRO A 87 0.99 -11.71 -10.01
C PRO A 87 1.56 -12.36 -8.74
N ASP A 88 2.70 -11.87 -8.25
CA ASP A 88 3.40 -12.30 -7.04
C ASP A 88 2.93 -11.57 -5.76
N THR A 89 1.95 -10.66 -5.87
CA THR A 89 1.42 -9.88 -4.74
C THR A 89 1.07 -10.78 -3.55
N LEU A 90 1.49 -10.34 -2.36
CA LEU A 90 1.08 -10.91 -1.09
C LEU A 90 -0.12 -10.12 -0.55
N TYR A 91 -1.28 -10.79 -0.53
CA TYR A 91 -2.49 -10.29 0.13
C TYR A 91 -2.36 -10.49 1.64
N VAL A 92 -2.53 -9.43 2.42
CA VAL A 92 -2.47 -9.45 3.88
C VAL A 92 -3.86 -9.19 4.44
N ALA A 93 -4.49 -10.27 4.92
CA ALA A 93 -5.82 -10.23 5.54
C ALA A 93 -5.68 -9.95 7.04
N THR A 94 -6.13 -8.79 7.49
CA THR A 94 -6.02 -8.39 8.91
C THR A 94 -7.24 -8.80 9.74
N GLY A 95 -8.34 -9.16 9.08
CA GLY A 95 -9.66 -9.41 9.69
C GLY A 95 -9.86 -10.74 10.45
N GLY A 96 -8.87 -11.65 10.44
CA GLY A 96 -9.00 -12.97 11.06
C GLY A 96 -9.82 -13.98 10.23
N ASP A 97 -10.01 -15.18 10.77
CA ASP A 97 -10.55 -16.35 10.05
C ASP A 97 -12.10 -16.39 9.93
N GLY A 98 -12.78 -15.47 10.62
CA GLY A 98 -14.23 -15.31 10.64
C GLY A 98 -15.04 -16.51 11.11
N SER A 99 -14.42 -17.40 11.87
CA SER A 99 -15.02 -18.62 12.42
C SER A 99 -16.20 -18.39 13.37
N ALA A 100 -16.37 -17.18 13.90
CA ALA A 100 -17.39 -16.84 14.90
C ALA A 100 -18.66 -16.17 14.32
N ASP A 101 -18.67 -15.74 13.06
CA ASP A 101 -19.77 -14.97 12.47
C ASP A 101 -20.03 -15.43 11.02
N PRO A 102 -21.20 -16.06 10.73
CA PRO A 102 -21.55 -16.52 9.38
C PRO A 102 -21.61 -15.42 8.32
N GLU A 103 -22.08 -14.21 8.66
CA GLU A 103 -22.11 -13.08 7.72
C GLU A 103 -20.68 -12.65 7.38
N TRP A 104 -19.80 -12.66 8.39
CA TRP A 104 -18.39 -12.36 8.22
C TRP A 104 -17.66 -13.44 7.40
N ALA A 105 -17.99 -14.72 7.61
CA ALA A 105 -17.45 -15.84 6.84
C ALA A 105 -17.83 -15.76 5.35
N ASP A 106 -19.08 -15.42 5.02
CA ASP A 106 -19.53 -15.21 3.64
C ASP A 106 -18.79 -14.04 2.98
N ARG A 107 -18.54 -12.97 3.73
CA ARG A 107 -17.76 -11.82 3.24
C ARG A 107 -16.30 -12.20 2.97
N ILE A 108 -15.68 -13.01 3.84
CA ILE A 108 -14.34 -13.56 3.62
C ILE A 108 -14.34 -14.44 2.37
N ALA A 109 -15.35 -15.30 2.18
CA ALA A 109 -15.45 -16.19 1.02
C ALA A 109 -15.52 -15.40 -0.30
N ILE A 110 -16.35 -14.36 -0.35
CA ILE A 110 -16.43 -13.46 -1.52
C ILE A 110 -15.06 -12.81 -1.78
N HIS A 111 -14.38 -12.32 -0.74
CA HIS A 111 -13.08 -11.67 -0.91
C HIS A 111 -12.01 -12.65 -1.40
N ARG A 112 -11.97 -13.85 -0.82
CA ARG A 112 -11.06 -14.93 -1.24
C ARG A 112 -11.32 -15.40 -2.67
N ALA A 113 -12.58 -15.38 -3.14
CA ALA A 113 -12.92 -15.76 -4.50
C ALA A 113 -12.55 -14.70 -5.56
N ARG A 114 -12.43 -13.43 -5.16
CA ARG A 114 -12.11 -12.32 -6.07
C ARG A 114 -10.60 -12.16 -6.33
N ARG A 115 -9.75 -12.56 -5.38
CA ARG A 115 -8.30 -12.44 -5.53
C ARG A 115 -7.78 -13.37 -6.64
N PRO A 116 -6.81 -12.93 -7.46
CA PRO A 116 -6.11 -13.83 -8.37
C PRO A 116 -5.52 -15.03 -7.62
N SER A 117 -5.65 -16.23 -8.17
CA SER A 117 -5.12 -17.45 -7.54
C SER A 117 -3.60 -17.47 -7.43
N THR A 118 -2.90 -16.60 -8.18
CA THR A 118 -1.44 -16.47 -8.13
C THR A 118 -0.96 -15.69 -6.90
N TRP A 119 -1.84 -14.90 -6.26
CA TRP A 119 -1.48 -14.09 -5.10
C TRP A 119 -1.27 -14.93 -3.85
N GLY A 120 -0.20 -14.62 -3.13
CA GLY A 120 0.03 -15.14 -1.78
C GLY A 120 -1.02 -14.62 -0.80
N LEU A 121 -1.19 -15.31 0.32
CA LEU A 121 -2.06 -14.89 1.43
C LEU A 121 -1.30 -14.99 2.75
N ALA A 122 -1.33 -13.91 3.53
CA ALA A 122 -0.92 -13.90 4.92
C ALA A 122 -2.09 -13.40 5.79
N GLU A 123 -2.49 -14.18 6.79
CA GLU A 123 -3.53 -13.79 7.74
C GLU A 123 -2.84 -13.30 9.02
N THR A 124 -2.60 -12.00 9.13
CA THR A 124 -1.81 -11.43 10.24
C THR A 124 -2.14 -9.95 10.47
N ILE A 125 -1.89 -9.50 11.70
CA ILE A 125 -1.86 -8.08 12.07
C ILE A 125 -0.43 -7.57 12.34
N ASP A 126 0.56 -8.45 12.28
CA ASP A 126 1.97 -8.10 12.44
C ASP A 126 2.54 -7.54 11.13
N LEU A 127 2.15 -6.30 10.82
CA LEU A 127 2.45 -5.64 9.56
C LEU A 127 3.87 -5.06 9.52
N VAL A 128 4.45 -4.71 10.67
CA VAL A 128 5.75 -4.04 10.76
C VAL A 128 6.89 -4.87 10.14
N PRO A 129 7.04 -6.18 10.48
CA PRO A 129 8.06 -7.01 9.84
C PRO A 129 7.85 -7.18 8.33
N LEU A 130 6.58 -7.33 7.90
CA LEU A 130 6.24 -7.46 6.48
C LEU A 130 6.61 -6.23 5.66
N LEU A 131 6.52 -5.04 6.27
CA LEU A 131 6.87 -3.77 5.65
C LEU A 131 8.38 -3.48 5.71
N ALA A 132 9.09 -3.99 6.71
CA ALA A 132 10.53 -3.75 6.89
C ALA A 132 11.40 -4.56 5.91
N GLU A 133 10.99 -5.79 5.60
CA GLU A 133 11.77 -6.68 4.74
C GLU A 133 11.46 -6.48 3.25
N PRO A 134 12.44 -6.61 2.34
CA PRO A 134 12.18 -6.70 0.91
C PRO A 134 11.29 -7.90 0.56
N GLY A 135 10.46 -7.76 -0.47
CA GLY A 135 9.55 -8.83 -0.89
C GLY A 135 8.62 -8.41 -2.02
N PRO A 136 7.65 -9.27 -2.39
CA PRO A 136 6.69 -8.96 -3.45
C PRO A 136 5.80 -7.76 -3.07
N PRO A 137 5.00 -7.19 -3.97
CA PRO A 137 4.04 -6.16 -3.60
C PRO A 137 3.07 -6.62 -2.51
N LEU A 138 2.59 -5.68 -1.69
CA LEU A 138 1.66 -5.92 -0.59
C LEU A 138 0.30 -5.30 -0.88
N LEU A 139 -0.76 -6.08 -0.68
CA LEU A 139 -2.11 -5.54 -0.50
C LEU A 139 -2.55 -5.77 0.95
N ILE A 140 -2.75 -4.70 1.73
CA ILE A 140 -3.25 -4.79 3.12
C ILE A 140 -4.74 -4.49 3.12
N ASP A 141 -5.57 -5.51 3.40
CA ASP A 141 -7.02 -5.36 3.56
C ASP A 141 -7.46 -5.93 4.93
N CYS A 142 -7.72 -5.09 5.93
CA CYS A 142 -7.65 -3.62 5.91
C CYS A 142 -7.13 -3.03 7.23
N LEU A 143 -6.69 -1.77 7.18
CA LEU A 143 -6.23 -1.05 8.37
C LEU A 143 -7.34 -0.85 9.41
N THR A 144 -8.60 -0.85 8.98
CA THR A 144 -9.78 -0.78 9.86
C THR A 144 -9.88 -1.97 10.82
N LEU A 145 -9.65 -3.18 10.32
CA LEU A 145 -9.68 -4.40 11.13
C LEU A 145 -8.37 -4.63 11.86
N TRP A 146 -7.25 -4.17 11.26
CA TRP A 146 -5.98 -4.11 11.97
C TRP A 146 -6.12 -3.30 13.27
N LEU A 147 -6.68 -2.08 13.20
CA LEU A 147 -6.85 -1.26 14.40
C LEU A 147 -7.74 -1.92 15.45
N ALA A 148 -8.88 -2.49 15.03
CA ALA A 148 -9.80 -3.15 15.95
C ALA A 148 -9.10 -4.29 16.73
N ARG A 149 -8.33 -5.12 16.03
CA ARG A 149 -7.57 -6.22 16.65
C ARG A 149 -6.37 -5.74 17.46
N THR A 150 -5.74 -4.63 17.07
CA THR A 150 -4.70 -3.99 17.89
C THR A 150 -5.29 -3.45 19.20
N MET A 151 -6.50 -2.89 19.17
CA MET A 151 -7.24 -2.47 20.37
C MET A 151 -7.65 -3.66 21.23
N ASP A 152 -8.08 -4.78 20.62
CA ASP A 152 -8.37 -6.03 21.35
C ASP A 152 -7.13 -6.55 22.08
N ALA A 153 -5.99 -6.64 21.37
CA ALA A 153 -4.73 -7.12 21.93
C ALA A 153 -4.20 -6.22 23.07
N ALA A 154 -4.50 -4.92 23.00
CA ALA A 154 -4.17 -3.96 24.05
C ALA A 154 -5.23 -3.91 25.18
N GLU A 155 -6.32 -4.69 25.10
CA GLU A 155 -7.46 -4.70 26.02
C GLU A 155 -8.07 -3.30 26.25
N VAL A 156 -7.97 -2.44 25.23
CA VAL A 156 -8.35 -1.01 25.32
C VAL A 156 -9.86 -0.83 25.35
N TRP A 157 -10.64 -1.77 24.79
CA TRP A 157 -12.11 -1.72 24.86
C TRP A 157 -12.66 -1.76 26.29
N THR A 158 -11.95 -2.43 27.19
CA THR A 158 -12.31 -2.54 28.61
C THR A 158 -11.53 -1.56 29.48
N ASP A 159 -10.29 -1.24 29.13
CA ASP A 159 -9.45 -0.28 29.84
C ASP A 159 -8.88 0.77 28.88
N HIS A 160 -9.61 1.89 28.74
CA HIS A 160 -9.18 3.01 27.90
C HIS A 160 -7.85 3.65 28.36
N GLY A 161 -7.39 3.40 29.59
CA GLY A 161 -6.09 3.88 30.07
C GLY A 161 -4.91 3.29 29.30
N ARG A 162 -5.13 2.19 28.57
CA ARG A 162 -4.11 1.51 27.76
C ARG A 162 -3.98 2.03 26.34
N VAL A 163 -4.69 3.12 26.00
CA VAL A 163 -4.67 3.74 24.66
C VAL A 163 -3.26 4.01 24.13
N VAL A 164 -2.31 4.36 25.01
CA VAL A 164 -0.90 4.61 24.67
C VAL A 164 -0.24 3.42 23.94
N MET A 165 -0.69 2.19 24.21
CA MET A 165 -0.16 1.00 23.54
C MET A 165 -0.61 0.93 22.08
N VAL A 166 -1.85 1.32 21.80
CA VAL A 166 -2.41 1.36 20.44
C VAL A 166 -1.81 2.52 19.65
N GLU A 167 -1.66 3.68 20.30
CA GLU A 167 -1.00 4.84 19.71
C GLU A 167 0.44 4.54 19.30
N ARG A 168 1.19 3.85 20.17
CA ARG A 168 2.55 3.38 19.86
C ARG A 168 2.56 2.42 18.67
N ALA A 169 1.61 1.48 18.60
CA ALA A 169 1.51 0.56 17.47
C ALA A 169 1.20 1.29 16.15
N ILE A 170 0.39 2.36 16.18
CA ILE A 170 0.13 3.22 15.02
C ILE A 170 1.43 3.92 14.59
N ASP A 171 2.21 4.46 15.53
CA ASP A 171 3.46 5.17 15.23
C ASP A 171 4.53 4.21 14.67
N GLU A 172 4.63 3.00 15.21
CA GLU A 172 5.50 1.92 14.71
C GLU A 172 5.10 1.50 13.29
N LEU A 173 3.80 1.33 13.02
CA LEU A 173 3.29 1.04 11.68
C LEU A 173 3.57 2.19 10.70
N GLY A 174 3.37 3.44 11.12
CA GLY A 174 3.68 4.62 10.32
C GLY A 174 5.15 4.72 9.95
N THR A 175 6.04 4.42 10.91
CA THR A 175 7.48 4.36 10.69
C THR A 175 7.82 3.27 9.66
N ALA A 176 7.34 2.04 9.87
CA ALA A 176 7.58 0.93 8.95
C ALA A 176 7.04 1.19 7.54
N TRP A 177 5.84 1.79 7.45
CA TRP A 177 5.25 2.24 6.19
C TRP A 177 6.17 3.25 5.50
N SER A 178 6.65 4.28 6.20
CA SER A 178 7.45 5.36 5.60
C SER A 178 8.76 4.89 4.95
N VAL A 179 9.36 3.81 5.45
CA VAL A 179 10.65 3.28 4.98
C VAL A 179 10.53 1.97 4.21
N THR A 180 9.31 1.48 3.95
CA THR A 180 9.14 0.18 3.30
C THR A 180 9.77 0.16 1.90
N PRO A 181 10.57 -0.87 1.57
CA PRO A 181 11.14 -1.03 0.24
C PRO A 181 10.12 -1.66 -0.73
N ARG A 182 8.97 -2.13 -0.25
CA ARG A 182 7.97 -2.85 -1.06
C ARG A 182 6.97 -1.87 -1.67
N LYS A 183 6.45 -2.20 -2.86
CA LYS A 183 5.20 -1.58 -3.33
C LYS A 183 4.06 -2.06 -2.43
N VAL A 184 3.38 -1.16 -1.75
CA VAL A 184 2.27 -1.46 -0.83
C VAL A 184 1.05 -0.63 -1.17
N VAL A 185 -0.10 -1.30 -1.17
CA VAL A 185 -1.43 -0.69 -1.23
C VAL A 185 -2.17 -1.09 0.04
N ALA A 186 -2.70 -0.13 0.79
CA ALA A 186 -3.52 -0.40 1.97
C ALA A 186 -4.94 0.12 1.78
N VAL A 187 -5.91 -0.67 2.24
CA VAL A 187 -7.32 -0.29 2.28
C VAL A 187 -7.66 0.18 3.70
N SER A 188 -8.38 1.29 3.83
CA SER A 188 -8.92 1.73 5.11
C SER A 188 -10.29 2.39 4.97
N ASN A 189 -11.14 2.22 5.97
CA ASN A 189 -12.40 2.93 6.09
C ASN A 189 -12.17 4.35 6.59
N GLU A 190 -12.93 5.29 6.03
CA GLU A 190 -13.18 6.57 6.67
C GLU A 190 -14.48 6.48 7.48
N VAL A 191 -14.38 6.75 8.78
CA VAL A 191 -15.45 6.56 9.78
C VAL A 191 -15.80 7.84 10.54
N GLY A 192 -15.06 8.93 10.32
CA GLY A 192 -15.20 10.21 11.01
C GLY A 192 -16.22 11.18 10.39
N THR A 193 -16.83 10.84 9.26
CA THR A 193 -17.79 11.71 8.54
C THR A 193 -19.23 11.62 9.05
N GLY A 194 -19.49 10.79 10.07
CA GLY A 194 -20.81 10.58 10.67
C GLY A 194 -21.02 11.30 12.01
N ILE A 195 -22.12 10.95 12.69
CA ILE A 195 -22.44 11.47 14.03
C ILE A 195 -21.47 10.88 15.07
N VAL A 196 -21.21 11.63 16.13
CA VAL A 196 -20.43 11.16 17.28
C VAL A 196 -21.10 9.94 17.93
N PRO A 197 -20.42 8.78 18.02
CA PRO A 197 -20.98 7.61 18.69
C PRO A 197 -21.34 7.87 20.16
N PRO A 198 -22.43 7.28 20.68
CA PRO A 198 -22.82 7.42 22.08
C PRO A 198 -21.93 6.59 23.02
N ASP A 199 -21.37 5.49 22.51
CA ASP A 199 -20.50 4.58 23.26
C ASP A 199 -19.04 5.11 23.33
N PRO A 200 -18.42 5.20 24.52
CA PRO A 200 -17.03 5.67 24.66
C PRO A 200 -16.00 4.86 23.88
N GLY A 201 -16.11 3.52 23.84
CA GLY A 201 -15.17 2.67 23.12
C GLY A 201 -15.23 2.91 21.61
N THR A 202 -16.44 3.07 21.08
CA THR A 202 -16.68 3.38 19.67
C THR A 202 -16.20 4.79 19.31
N ARG A 203 -16.32 5.78 20.21
CA ARG A 203 -15.69 7.10 20.02
C ARG A 203 -14.17 6.99 19.96
N LEU A 204 -13.57 6.25 20.90
CA LEU A 204 -12.14 6.03 20.93
C LEU A 204 -11.65 5.35 19.64
N TYR A 205 -12.34 4.31 19.19
CA TYR A 205 -12.04 3.64 17.91
C TYR A 205 -12.08 4.61 16.74
N ARG A 206 -13.13 5.45 16.64
CA ARG A 206 -13.25 6.46 15.59
C ARG A 206 -12.08 7.45 15.63
N ASP A 207 -11.71 7.94 16.82
CA ASP A 207 -10.64 8.91 16.98
C ASP A 207 -9.27 8.29 16.62
N LEU A 208 -9.02 7.05 17.02
CA LEU A 208 -7.83 6.29 16.66
C LEU A 208 -7.78 5.93 15.16
N MET A 209 -8.92 5.64 14.52
CA MET A 209 -9.00 5.47 13.06
C MET A 209 -8.58 6.75 12.33
N GLY A 210 -9.01 7.92 12.83
CA GLY A 210 -8.59 9.22 12.29
C GLY A 210 -7.08 9.42 12.40
N ARG A 211 -6.50 9.10 13.58
CA ARG A 211 -5.04 9.14 13.78
C ARG A 211 -4.31 8.18 12.84
N LEU A 212 -4.73 6.91 12.77
CA LEU A 212 -4.13 5.91 11.89
C LEU A 212 -4.18 6.33 10.42
N ASN A 213 -5.35 6.75 9.92
CA ASN A 213 -5.51 7.18 8.53
C ASN A 213 -4.60 8.39 8.24
N THR A 214 -4.53 9.36 9.17
CA THR A 214 -3.66 10.54 9.03
C THR A 214 -2.18 10.14 8.97
N THR A 215 -1.72 9.28 9.89
CA THR A 215 -0.34 8.80 9.93
C THR A 215 0.05 8.09 8.64
N ILE A 216 -0.77 7.15 8.15
CA ILE A 216 -0.46 6.41 6.93
C ILE A 216 -0.56 7.32 5.69
N ALA A 217 -1.57 8.20 5.62
CA ALA A 217 -1.70 9.15 4.52
C ALA A 217 -0.47 10.07 4.42
N HIS A 218 0.01 10.61 5.54
CA HIS A 218 1.19 11.47 5.60
C HIS A 218 2.46 10.81 5.02
N HIS A 219 2.59 9.48 5.17
CA HIS A 219 3.73 8.72 4.67
C HIS A 219 3.45 8.00 3.34
N SER A 220 2.26 8.18 2.76
CA SER A 220 1.88 7.62 1.46
C SER A 220 2.32 8.53 0.33
N THR A 221 2.74 7.94 -0.79
CA THR A 221 3.00 8.69 -2.02
C THR A 221 1.70 9.06 -2.72
N THR A 222 0.67 8.21 -2.57
CA THR A 222 -0.62 8.37 -3.21
C THR A 222 -1.73 8.08 -2.20
N VAL A 223 -2.68 9.01 -2.03
CA VAL A 223 -3.87 8.79 -1.22
C VAL A 223 -5.10 8.91 -2.12
N LEU A 224 -5.90 7.86 -2.14
CA LEU A 224 -7.08 7.74 -3.00
C LEU A 224 -8.33 7.74 -2.14
N TRP A 225 -9.31 8.57 -2.50
CA TRP A 225 -10.65 8.55 -1.93
C TRP A 225 -11.61 7.83 -2.86
N CYS A 226 -12.27 6.80 -2.34
CA CYS A 226 -13.23 5.99 -3.08
C CYS A 226 -14.66 6.19 -2.57
N VAL A 227 -15.56 6.61 -3.46
CA VAL A 227 -16.99 6.81 -3.21
C VAL A 227 -17.82 6.31 -4.40
N ALA A 228 -18.83 5.49 -4.15
CA ALA A 228 -19.72 4.92 -5.18
C ALA A 228 -18.98 4.29 -6.38
N GLY A 229 -17.86 3.59 -6.12
CA GLY A 229 -17.03 2.95 -7.12
C GLY A 229 -16.14 3.91 -7.92
N ARG A 230 -16.15 5.21 -7.60
CA ARG A 230 -15.29 6.22 -8.23
C ARG A 230 -14.17 6.61 -7.30
N VAL A 231 -13.02 6.92 -7.89
CA VAL A 231 -11.79 7.21 -7.17
C VAL A 231 -11.29 8.59 -7.56
N THR A 232 -10.85 9.36 -6.58
CA THR A 232 -10.13 10.62 -6.76
C THR A 232 -8.86 10.59 -5.92
N THR A 233 -7.79 11.21 -6.40
CA THR A 233 -6.60 11.47 -5.57
C THR A 233 -6.89 12.61 -4.62
N LEU A 234 -6.40 12.52 -3.38
CA LEU A 234 -6.45 13.57 -2.35
C LEU A 234 -5.19 14.42 -2.36
#